data_AF-A0A812XZL0-F1
#
_entry.id   AF-A0A812XZL0-F1
#
_cell.length_a   1.000
_cell.length_b   1.000
_cell.length_c   1.000
_cell.angle_alpha   90.00
_cell.angle_beta   90.00
_cell.angle_gamma   90.00
#
_symmetry.space_group_name_H-M   'P 1'
#
loop_
_entity.id
_entity.type
_entity.pdbx_description
1 polymer ?
#
loop_
_entity_poly.entity_id
_entity_poly.type
_entity_poly.pdbx_seq_one_letter_code
_entity_poly.pdbx_strand_id
1 'polypeptide(L)'
;MGIGNVGPQLSFESHEVNTYLSRDGGLNWQEVRKGVHIYEFGNHGAVLVMADILADTDAVIYSMDEGQSWQTLHLSTKMNVTNILTEPRAVATKFLAYGTVGGAGVVQYLDFDALGWMPCRKPDHPNDDGSDYETWSPSDGFTADVACLLGQQTRYVRRKRSTECFNRRETKLPVVSESCSCRREDFECEVGFELAVDSNNCIKSSIPLVGFVEEDPPECKLRDTYTANMYRRIPGDHCENGWYPPQYEVRCKETSVSSGGSLPGSLKLVLLVLAVAVVLYVARSDRFQD
;
A
#
# COMPACT_ATOMS: atom_id res chain seq x y z
N MET A 1 -15.36 6.99 -4.39
CA MET A 1 -15.91 8.35 -4.13
C MET A 1 -15.13 8.96 -2.98
N GLY A 2 -15.13 10.27 -2.87
CA GLY A 2 -14.41 10.99 -1.82
C GLY A 2 -14.96 12.39 -1.64
N ILE A 3 -14.70 12.96 -0.47
CA ILE A 3 -15.10 14.32 -0.11
C ILE A 3 -13.84 15.17 -0.11
N GLY A 4 -13.88 16.34 -0.75
CA GLY A 4 -12.71 17.21 -0.88
C GLY A 4 -13.02 18.54 -1.54
N ASN A 5 -12.00 19.30 -1.89
CA ASN A 5 -12.11 20.58 -2.59
C ASN A 5 -11.10 20.65 -3.74
N VAL A 6 -11.36 21.54 -4.71
CA VAL A 6 -10.43 21.83 -5.81
C VAL A 6 -9.60 23.04 -5.43
N GLY A 7 -8.30 22.85 -5.22
CA GLY A 7 -7.39 23.93 -4.85
C GLY A 7 -5.99 23.43 -4.50
N PRO A 8 -5.06 24.34 -4.15
CA PRO A 8 -3.69 24.00 -3.79
C PRO A 8 -3.56 23.35 -2.41
N GLN A 9 -4.60 23.42 -1.58
CA GLN A 9 -4.63 22.87 -0.23
C GLN A 9 -6.04 22.43 0.15
N LEU A 10 -6.15 21.57 1.16
CA LEU A 10 -7.43 21.17 1.71
C LEU A 10 -8.13 22.37 2.38
N SER A 11 -9.44 22.48 2.15
CA SER A 11 -10.29 23.44 2.84
C SER A 11 -11.02 22.78 4.01
N PHE A 12 -11.15 23.53 5.10
CA PHE A 12 -11.99 23.16 6.25
C PHE A 12 -13.38 23.78 6.18
N GLU A 13 -13.62 24.65 5.21
CA GLU A 13 -14.90 25.34 5.02
C GLU A 13 -15.90 24.43 4.32
N SER A 14 -17.02 24.12 4.97
CA SER A 14 -17.99 23.14 4.46
C SER A 14 -18.62 23.51 3.11
N HIS A 15 -18.65 24.79 2.76
CA HIS A 15 -19.18 25.29 1.49
C HIS A 15 -18.18 25.22 0.32
N GLU A 16 -16.90 24.96 0.61
CA GLU A 16 -15.86 24.76 -0.41
C GLU A 16 -15.60 23.27 -0.69
N VAL A 17 -16.28 22.39 0.05
CA VAL A 17 -16.07 20.94 0.01
C VAL A 17 -17.26 20.26 -0.67
N ASN A 18 -16.97 19.44 -1.67
CA ASN A 18 -17.93 18.70 -2.47
C ASN A 18 -17.62 17.20 -2.49
N THR A 19 -18.53 16.41 -3.04
CA THR A 19 -18.39 14.96 -3.21
C THR A 19 -18.00 14.64 -4.65
N TYR A 20 -16.94 13.86 -4.81
CA TYR A 20 -16.32 13.50 -6.08
C TYR A 20 -16.27 11.99 -6.30
N LEU A 21 -16.27 11.59 -7.57
CA LEU A 21 -16.15 10.21 -8.00
C LEU A 21 -15.06 10.07 -9.06
N SER A 22 -14.25 9.03 -8.92
CA SER A 22 -13.41 8.50 -9.99
C SER A 22 -13.85 7.06 -10.29
N ARG A 23 -13.81 6.70 -11.57
CA ARG A 23 -14.13 5.35 -12.09
C ARG A 23 -12.89 4.59 -12.57
N ASP A 24 -11.74 5.23 -12.55
CA ASP A 24 -10.50 4.79 -13.20
C ASP A 24 -9.31 4.79 -12.23
N GLY A 25 -9.59 4.64 -10.94
CA GLY A 25 -8.56 4.50 -9.92
C GLY A 25 -7.91 5.81 -9.49
N GLY A 26 -8.56 6.95 -9.75
CA GLY A 26 -8.12 8.26 -9.29
C GLY A 26 -7.39 9.09 -10.34
N LEU A 27 -7.33 8.63 -11.59
CA LEU A 27 -6.74 9.39 -12.69
C LEU A 27 -7.63 10.58 -13.10
N ASN A 28 -8.93 10.32 -13.29
CA ASN A 28 -9.91 11.35 -13.56
C ASN A 28 -10.97 11.40 -12.45
N TRP A 29 -11.29 12.63 -12.04
CA TRP A 29 -12.29 12.92 -11.01
C TRP A 29 -13.40 13.79 -11.56
N GLN A 30 -14.63 13.50 -11.14
CA GLN A 30 -15.82 14.28 -11.45
C GLN A 30 -16.46 14.74 -10.14
N GLU A 31 -16.82 16.02 -10.05
CA GLU A 31 -17.75 16.50 -9.02
C GLU A 31 -19.13 15.90 -9.31
N VAL A 32 -19.61 15.03 -8.43
CA VAL A 32 -20.92 14.37 -8.59
C VAL A 32 -22.01 15.01 -7.75
N ARG A 33 -21.63 15.74 -6.69
CA ARG A 33 -22.57 16.43 -5.83
C ARG A 33 -21.89 17.54 -5.03
N LYS A 34 -22.56 18.70 -4.93
CA LYS A 34 -22.13 19.78 -4.03
C LYS A 34 -22.36 19.41 -2.57
N GLY A 35 -21.43 19.78 -1.70
CA GLY A 35 -21.51 19.49 -0.27
C GLY A 35 -21.05 18.08 0.12
N VAL A 36 -21.07 17.84 1.42
CA VAL A 36 -20.61 16.61 2.09
C VAL A 36 -21.73 15.57 2.09
N HIS A 37 -21.52 14.47 1.38
CA HIS A 37 -22.47 13.37 1.36
C HIS A 37 -21.81 12.09 1.86
N ILE A 38 -22.52 11.34 2.70
CA ILE A 38 -22.18 9.94 2.93
C ILE A 38 -22.59 9.14 1.70
N TYR A 39 -21.85 8.08 1.37
CA TYR A 39 -22.12 7.24 0.22
C TYR A 39 -21.84 5.78 0.53
N GLU A 40 -22.52 4.90 -0.20
CA GLU A 40 -22.31 3.46 -0.14
C GLU A 40 -22.46 2.83 -1.53
N PHE A 41 -21.75 1.73 -1.77
CA PHE A 41 -21.75 0.99 -3.03
C PHE A 41 -22.43 -0.36 -2.86
N GLY A 42 -23.22 -0.75 -3.85
CA GLY A 42 -23.82 -2.08 -3.93
C GLY A 42 -23.65 -2.69 -5.31
N ASN A 43 -23.93 -4.00 -5.39
CA ASN A 43 -23.88 -4.79 -6.60
C ASN A 43 -22.57 -4.63 -7.42
N HIS A 44 -21.42 -4.69 -6.73
CA HIS A 44 -20.09 -4.48 -7.30
C HIS A 44 -19.91 -3.08 -7.93
N GLY A 45 -20.48 -2.05 -7.30
CA GLY A 45 -20.43 -0.68 -7.80
C GLY A 45 -21.44 -0.35 -8.89
N ALA A 46 -22.39 -1.25 -9.17
CA ALA A 46 -23.49 -0.94 -10.10
C ALA A 46 -24.54 -0.01 -9.49
N VAL A 47 -24.69 0.00 -8.15
CA VAL A 47 -25.57 0.92 -7.43
C VAL A 47 -24.73 1.79 -6.50
N LEU A 48 -24.83 3.10 -6.68
CA LEU A 48 -24.23 4.10 -5.80
C LEU A 48 -25.38 4.81 -5.09
N VAL A 49 -25.32 4.94 -3.77
CA VAL A 49 -26.33 5.67 -2.99
C VAL A 49 -25.62 6.69 -2.13
N MET A 50 -26.16 7.90 -2.02
CA MET A 50 -25.62 8.96 -1.18
C MET A 50 -26.72 9.78 -0.49
N ALA A 51 -26.38 10.39 0.64
CA ALA A 51 -27.27 11.26 1.41
C ALA A 51 -26.51 12.44 2.02
N ASP A 52 -27.19 13.56 2.20
CA ASP A 52 -26.69 14.69 2.98
C ASP A 52 -26.60 14.27 4.45
N ILE A 53 -25.46 14.58 5.08
CA ILE A 53 -25.20 14.31 6.51
C ILE A 53 -25.01 15.59 7.34
N LEU A 54 -25.04 16.76 6.71
CA LEU A 54 -24.94 18.06 7.37
C LEU A 54 -26.31 18.62 7.73
N ALA A 55 -27.35 18.23 6.99
CA ALA A 55 -28.72 18.67 7.21
C ALA A 55 -29.71 17.51 7.21
N ASP A 56 -30.85 17.71 7.89
CA ASP A 56 -31.97 16.79 7.82
C ASP A 56 -32.47 16.69 6.37
N THR A 57 -32.59 15.46 5.87
CA THR A 57 -33.00 15.17 4.49
C THR A 57 -34.14 14.14 4.47
N ASP A 58 -35.03 14.28 3.51
CA ASP A 58 -36.10 13.32 3.20
C ASP A 58 -35.79 12.53 1.93
N ALA A 59 -34.55 12.57 1.46
CA ALA A 59 -34.15 11.89 0.24
C ALA A 59 -32.73 11.34 0.30
N VAL A 60 -32.55 10.22 -0.40
CA VAL A 60 -31.25 9.73 -0.85
C VAL A 60 -31.15 9.96 -2.35
N ILE A 61 -29.93 10.10 -2.85
CA ILE A 61 -29.64 10.24 -4.27
C ILE A 61 -28.89 9.00 -4.69
N TYR A 62 -29.24 8.42 -5.83
CA TYR A 62 -28.62 7.19 -6.30
C TYR A 62 -28.23 7.28 -7.77
N SER A 63 -27.26 6.47 -8.16
CA SER A 63 -26.83 6.30 -9.54
C SER A 63 -26.71 4.81 -9.86
N MET A 64 -27.10 4.47 -11.08
CA MET A 64 -27.10 3.11 -11.62
C MET A 64 -26.15 2.97 -12.81
N ASP A 65 -25.39 4.01 -13.12
CA ASP A 65 -24.51 4.15 -14.29
C ASP A 65 -23.12 4.68 -13.87
N GLU A 66 -22.70 4.31 -12.66
CA GLU A 66 -21.42 4.69 -12.05
C GLU A 66 -21.21 6.21 -11.99
N GLY A 67 -22.26 6.94 -11.62
CA GLY A 67 -22.24 8.39 -11.38
C GLY A 67 -22.35 9.25 -12.63
N GLN A 68 -22.70 8.68 -13.78
CA GLN A 68 -22.95 9.46 -15.00
C GLN A 68 -24.27 10.24 -14.92
N SER A 69 -25.30 9.65 -14.31
CA SER A 69 -26.56 10.30 -13.97
C SER A 69 -27.01 9.94 -12.56
N TRP A 70 -27.83 10.81 -11.97
CA TRP A 70 -28.26 10.70 -10.58
C TRP A 70 -29.77 10.93 -10.46
N GLN A 71 -30.41 10.13 -9.62
CA GLN A 71 -31.85 10.13 -9.38
C GLN A 71 -32.13 10.29 -7.88
N THR A 72 -33.28 10.86 -7.56
CA THR A 72 -33.71 11.07 -6.17
C THR A 72 -34.70 9.99 -5.75
N LEU A 73 -34.46 9.39 -4.58
CA LEU A 73 -35.39 8.48 -3.91
C LEU A 73 -35.80 9.10 -2.57
N HIS A 74 -37.09 9.39 -2.41
CA HIS A 74 -37.62 9.96 -1.18
C HIS A 74 -37.74 8.91 -0.09
N LEU A 75 -37.23 9.24 1.09
CA LEU A 75 -37.40 8.49 2.32
C LEU A 75 -38.81 8.71 2.88
N SER A 76 -39.29 7.77 3.69
CA SER A 76 -40.63 7.89 4.28
C SER A 76 -40.74 9.05 5.29
N THR A 77 -39.62 9.56 5.79
CA THR A 77 -39.57 10.62 6.80
C THR A 77 -38.27 11.39 6.66
N LYS A 78 -38.35 12.72 6.83
CA LYS A 78 -37.18 13.59 6.91
C LYS A 78 -36.38 13.27 8.17
N MET A 79 -35.11 12.94 8.01
CA MET A 79 -34.23 12.49 9.10
C MET A 79 -32.82 13.06 8.97
N ASN A 80 -32.14 13.17 10.10
CA ASN A 80 -30.70 13.38 10.12
C ASN A 80 -30.02 12.04 9.79
N VAL A 81 -29.52 11.88 8.56
CA VAL A 81 -28.87 10.64 8.13
C VAL A 81 -27.48 10.56 8.76
N THR A 82 -27.19 9.45 9.44
CA THR A 82 -25.87 9.19 10.02
C THR A 82 -25.00 8.38 9.07
N ASN A 83 -25.54 7.32 8.48
CA ASN A 83 -24.81 6.48 7.54
C ASN A 83 -25.74 5.68 6.62
N ILE A 84 -25.17 5.14 5.54
CA ILE A 84 -25.80 4.18 4.64
C ILE A 84 -24.94 2.92 4.66
N LEU A 85 -25.55 1.75 4.80
CA LEU A 85 -24.84 0.48 4.85
C LEU A 85 -25.42 -0.49 3.82
N THR A 86 -24.56 -1.37 3.32
CA THR A 86 -24.95 -2.58 2.60
C THR A 86 -24.34 -3.81 3.27
N GLU A 87 -24.58 -5.00 2.72
CA GLU A 87 -23.90 -6.19 3.19
C GLU A 87 -22.38 -6.12 2.90
N PRO A 88 -21.51 -6.72 3.74
CA PRO A 88 -20.07 -6.44 3.73
C PRO A 88 -19.32 -6.71 2.43
N ARG A 89 -19.85 -7.55 1.52
CA ARG A 89 -19.22 -7.84 0.23
C ARG A 89 -19.66 -6.87 -0.88
N ALA A 90 -20.57 -5.95 -0.60
CA ALA A 90 -21.13 -4.98 -1.54
C ALA A 90 -21.66 -5.61 -2.85
N VAL A 91 -22.18 -6.84 -2.80
CA VAL A 91 -22.80 -7.56 -3.93
C VAL A 91 -24.32 -7.42 -3.97
N ALA A 92 -24.93 -6.91 -2.89
CA ALA A 92 -26.37 -6.67 -2.82
C ALA A 92 -26.79 -5.33 -3.44
N THR A 93 -28.06 -5.27 -3.84
CA THR A 93 -28.82 -4.10 -4.31
C THR A 93 -29.71 -3.51 -3.21
N LYS A 94 -29.43 -3.87 -1.95
CA LYS A 94 -30.25 -3.54 -0.78
C LYS A 94 -29.40 -2.75 0.20
N PHE A 95 -29.96 -1.68 0.74
CA PHE A 95 -29.25 -0.77 1.64
C PHE A 95 -30.09 -0.42 2.87
N LEU A 96 -29.41 -0.03 3.93
CA LEU A 96 -30.01 0.54 5.14
C LEU A 96 -29.48 1.95 5.31
N ALA A 97 -30.35 2.96 5.20
CA ALA A 97 -30.05 4.32 5.63
C ALA A 97 -30.55 4.48 7.07
N TYR A 98 -29.71 4.90 8.00
CA TYR A 98 -30.11 5.07 9.39
C TYR A 98 -29.62 6.39 9.97
N GLY A 99 -30.29 6.83 11.03
CA GLY A 99 -30.05 8.13 11.64
C GLY A 99 -31.10 8.47 12.69
N THR A 100 -31.45 9.75 12.82
CA THR A 100 -32.38 10.20 13.87
C THR A 100 -33.47 11.17 13.38
N VAL A 101 -34.62 11.13 14.06
CA VAL A 101 -35.73 12.11 13.91
C VAL A 101 -36.10 12.59 15.31
N GLY A 102 -35.88 13.87 15.61
CA GLY A 102 -36.15 14.42 16.95
C GLY A 102 -35.41 13.69 18.07
N GLY A 103 -34.21 13.16 17.79
CA GLY A 103 -33.39 12.39 18.73
C GLY A 103 -33.74 10.88 18.83
N ALA A 104 -34.82 10.41 18.21
CA ALA A 104 -35.15 8.99 18.14
C ALA A 104 -34.47 8.33 16.93
N GLY A 105 -33.93 7.12 17.11
CA GLY A 105 -33.29 6.36 16.04
C GLY A 105 -34.30 5.84 14.99
N VAL A 106 -33.97 5.99 13.71
CA VAL A 106 -34.80 5.55 12.58
C VAL A 106 -33.92 4.81 11.57
N VAL A 107 -34.49 3.76 10.96
CA VAL A 107 -33.87 2.98 9.88
C VAL A 107 -34.81 2.93 8.70
N GLN A 108 -34.29 3.18 7.50
CA GLN A 108 -34.96 3.12 6.22
C GLN A 108 -34.33 2.03 5.38
N TYR A 109 -35.13 1.07 4.92
CA TYR A 109 -34.69 -0.02 4.07
C TYR A 109 -34.93 0.35 2.60
N LEU A 110 -33.86 0.33 1.80
CA LEU A 110 -33.87 0.69 0.39
C LEU A 110 -33.67 -0.58 -0.45
N ASP A 111 -34.64 -0.89 -1.30
CA ASP A 111 -34.63 -2.12 -2.12
C ASP A 111 -34.65 -1.78 -3.62
N PHE A 112 -33.48 -1.83 -4.25
CA PHE A 112 -33.36 -1.55 -5.69
C PHE A 112 -33.78 -2.74 -6.56
N ASP A 113 -34.05 -3.93 -6.00
CA ASP A 113 -34.62 -5.04 -6.78
C ASP A 113 -36.05 -4.71 -7.27
N ALA A 114 -36.74 -3.77 -6.61
CA ALA A 114 -38.04 -3.27 -7.02
C ALA A 114 -38.04 -2.62 -8.43
N LEU A 115 -36.88 -2.25 -8.95
CA LEU A 115 -36.73 -1.74 -10.33
C LEU A 115 -36.92 -2.84 -11.40
N GLY A 116 -36.85 -4.12 -11.01
CA GLY A 116 -37.09 -5.24 -11.93
C GLY A 116 -36.03 -5.42 -13.02
N TRP A 117 -34.82 -4.92 -12.83
CA TRP A 117 -33.73 -5.07 -13.78
C TRP A 117 -33.29 -6.53 -13.91
N MET A 118 -32.98 -6.93 -15.15
CA MET A 118 -32.53 -8.29 -15.44
C MET A 118 -31.07 -8.48 -15.04
N PRO A 119 -30.62 -9.73 -14.79
CA PRO A 119 -29.21 -10.01 -14.60
C PRO A 119 -28.38 -9.69 -15.85
N CYS A 120 -27.21 -9.08 -15.65
CA CYS A 120 -26.25 -8.80 -16.72
C CYS A 120 -25.77 -10.09 -17.40
N ARG A 121 -25.47 -9.98 -18.70
CA ARG A 121 -25.18 -11.13 -19.59
C ARG A 121 -23.72 -11.11 -20.06
N LYS A 122 -23.21 -12.32 -20.30
CA LYS A 122 -21.89 -12.59 -20.91
C LYS A 122 -20.68 -11.96 -20.18
N PRO A 123 -20.51 -12.15 -18.85
CA PRO A 123 -19.33 -11.65 -18.14
C PRO A 123 -18.01 -12.24 -18.65
N ASP A 124 -18.03 -13.46 -19.19
CA ASP A 124 -16.84 -14.14 -19.73
C ASP A 124 -16.46 -13.69 -21.16
N HIS A 125 -17.33 -12.89 -21.79
CA HIS A 125 -17.12 -12.35 -23.14
C HIS A 125 -17.34 -10.83 -23.12
N PRO A 126 -16.48 -10.06 -22.42
CA PRO A 126 -16.56 -8.61 -22.41
C PRO A 126 -16.31 -8.05 -23.81
N ASN A 127 -16.89 -6.88 -24.11
CA ASN A 127 -16.82 -6.18 -25.40
C ASN A 127 -17.56 -6.84 -26.58
N ASP A 128 -17.94 -8.11 -26.50
CA ASP A 128 -18.75 -8.77 -27.53
C ASP A 128 -20.14 -8.12 -27.71
N ASP A 129 -20.72 -8.30 -28.89
CA ASP A 129 -22.09 -7.86 -29.16
C ASP A 129 -23.09 -8.56 -28.22
N GLY A 130 -23.95 -7.75 -27.60
CA GLY A 130 -24.91 -8.18 -26.59
C GLY A 130 -24.30 -8.58 -25.25
N SER A 131 -23.01 -8.31 -25.02
CA SER A 131 -22.40 -8.37 -23.69
C SER A 131 -22.64 -7.07 -22.93
N ASP A 132 -23.03 -7.19 -21.67
CA ASP A 132 -23.27 -6.06 -20.78
C ASP A 132 -21.95 -5.60 -20.08
N TYR A 133 -20.82 -6.20 -20.45
CA TYR A 133 -19.51 -5.98 -19.83
C TYR A 133 -18.48 -5.42 -20.81
N GLU A 134 -17.54 -4.63 -20.28
CA GLU A 134 -16.37 -4.09 -20.98
C GLU A 134 -15.08 -4.48 -20.26
N THR A 135 -13.97 -4.52 -20.99
CA THR A 135 -12.63 -4.61 -20.38
C THR A 135 -12.12 -3.23 -20.03
N TRP A 136 -11.46 -3.13 -18.88
CA TRP A 136 -10.77 -1.92 -18.46
C TRP A 136 -9.41 -2.27 -17.86
N SER A 137 -8.40 -1.45 -18.12
CA SER A 137 -7.07 -1.61 -17.52
C SER A 137 -6.70 -0.34 -16.76
N PRO A 138 -6.08 -0.45 -15.58
CA PRO A 138 -5.49 0.71 -14.91
C PRO A 138 -4.42 1.36 -15.78
N SER A 139 -4.24 2.66 -15.62
CA SER A 139 -3.26 3.45 -16.36
C SER A 139 -2.53 4.39 -15.41
N ASP A 140 -1.28 4.69 -15.71
CA ASP A 140 -0.50 5.75 -15.07
C ASP A 140 -0.83 7.15 -15.63
N GLY A 141 -1.66 7.25 -16.66
CA GLY A 141 -2.01 8.49 -17.35
C GLY A 141 -0.97 8.99 -18.35
N PHE A 142 0.17 8.32 -18.48
CA PHE A 142 1.26 8.71 -19.37
C PHE A 142 1.47 7.73 -20.53
N THR A 143 1.14 6.44 -20.34
CA THR A 143 1.21 5.43 -21.39
C THR A 143 -0.11 5.29 -22.16
N ALA A 144 0.00 5.19 -23.49
CA ALA A 144 -1.14 4.98 -24.38
C ALA A 144 -1.62 3.52 -24.41
N ASP A 145 -0.71 2.57 -24.17
CA ASP A 145 -1.01 1.14 -24.08
C ASP A 145 -1.34 0.72 -22.64
N VAL A 146 -1.67 -0.56 -22.44
CA VAL A 146 -1.90 -1.12 -21.09
C VAL A 146 -0.66 -0.91 -20.23
N ALA A 147 -0.79 -0.07 -19.21
CA ALA A 147 0.31 0.31 -18.34
C ALA A 147 0.85 -0.92 -17.59
N CYS A 148 2.17 -0.99 -17.47
CA CYS A 148 2.81 -1.96 -16.59
C CYS A 148 2.92 -1.35 -15.19
N LEU A 149 2.03 -1.77 -14.29
CA LEU A 149 2.01 -1.29 -12.92
C LEU A 149 2.43 -2.43 -12.00
N LEU A 150 3.45 -2.20 -11.17
CA LEU A 150 4.05 -3.22 -10.30
C LEU A 150 4.42 -4.50 -11.08
N GLY A 151 5.08 -4.31 -12.22
CA GLY A 151 5.52 -5.40 -13.07
C GLY A 151 4.41 -6.18 -13.80
N GLN A 152 3.16 -5.71 -13.82
CA GLN A 152 2.05 -6.39 -14.51
C GLN A 152 1.20 -5.48 -15.37
N GLN A 153 0.76 -6.03 -16.51
CA GLN A 153 -0.38 -5.52 -17.26
C GLN A 153 -1.63 -6.25 -16.80
N THR A 154 -2.60 -5.53 -16.21
CA THR A 154 -3.83 -6.13 -15.70
C THR A 154 -5.06 -5.59 -16.40
N ARG A 155 -5.94 -6.49 -16.86
CA ARG A 155 -7.23 -6.20 -17.48
C ARG A 155 -8.35 -6.75 -16.59
N TYR A 156 -9.25 -5.87 -16.18
CA TYR A 156 -10.45 -6.19 -15.42
C TYR A 156 -11.66 -6.24 -16.33
N VAL A 157 -12.60 -7.12 -16.04
CA VAL A 157 -13.96 -7.05 -16.59
C VAL A 157 -14.83 -6.23 -15.65
N ARG A 158 -15.57 -5.26 -16.21
CA ARG A 158 -16.55 -4.47 -15.46
C ARG A 158 -17.82 -4.24 -16.28
N ARG A 159 -18.93 -3.92 -15.61
CA ARG A 159 -20.20 -3.63 -16.27
C ARG A 159 -20.08 -2.33 -17.09
N LYS A 160 -20.72 -2.27 -18.26
CA LYS A 160 -20.82 -1.03 -19.03
C LYS A 160 -21.78 -0.04 -18.34
N ARG A 161 -21.41 1.24 -18.29
CA ARG A 161 -22.26 2.30 -17.71
C ARG A 161 -23.63 2.41 -18.36
N SER A 162 -23.71 2.16 -19.67
CA SER A 162 -24.93 2.28 -20.47
C SER A 162 -25.90 1.10 -20.36
N THR A 163 -25.64 0.11 -19.50
CA THR A 163 -26.45 -1.11 -19.40
C THR A 163 -27.36 -1.10 -18.17
N GLU A 164 -28.64 -1.38 -18.36
CA GLU A 164 -29.65 -1.45 -17.30
C GLU A 164 -29.81 -2.89 -16.80
N CYS A 165 -28.81 -3.36 -16.05
CA CYS A 165 -28.79 -4.71 -15.50
C CYS A 165 -28.04 -4.76 -14.16
N PHE A 166 -28.30 -5.82 -13.39
CA PHE A 166 -27.55 -6.11 -12.16
C PHE A 166 -26.55 -7.23 -12.35
N ASN A 167 -25.36 -7.08 -11.76
CA ASN A 167 -24.41 -8.19 -11.60
C ASN A 167 -25.08 -9.29 -10.76
N ARG A 168 -24.82 -10.56 -11.08
CA ARG A 168 -25.27 -11.64 -10.18
C ARG A 168 -24.40 -11.62 -8.93
N ARG A 169 -25.01 -11.93 -7.78
CA ARG A 169 -24.32 -11.94 -6.47
C ARG A 169 -23.10 -12.88 -6.40
N GLU A 170 -23.10 -13.93 -7.22
CA GLU A 170 -22.05 -14.94 -7.26
C GLU A 170 -21.07 -14.71 -8.42
N THR A 171 -21.30 -13.68 -9.26
CA THR A 171 -20.42 -13.39 -10.40
C THR A 171 -19.04 -13.02 -9.89
N LYS A 172 -18.04 -13.85 -10.23
CA LYS A 172 -16.64 -13.48 -10.16
C LYS A 172 -16.24 -12.95 -11.52
N LEU A 173 -16.01 -11.64 -11.61
CA LEU A 173 -15.60 -11.02 -12.87
C LEU A 173 -14.16 -11.44 -13.19
N PRO A 174 -13.87 -11.87 -14.44
CA PRO A 174 -12.52 -12.24 -14.83
C PRO A 174 -11.52 -11.10 -14.66
N VAL A 175 -10.31 -11.47 -14.26
CA VAL A 175 -9.13 -10.59 -14.24
C VAL A 175 -8.02 -11.33 -14.96
N VAL A 176 -7.41 -10.68 -15.95
CA VAL A 176 -6.31 -11.23 -16.73
C VAL A 176 -5.08 -10.37 -16.45
N SER A 177 -4.02 -10.99 -15.97
CA SER A 177 -2.75 -10.33 -15.66
C SER A 177 -1.60 -11.02 -16.38
N GLU A 178 -0.72 -10.21 -16.96
CA GLU A 178 0.48 -10.66 -17.68
C GLU A 178 1.70 -9.94 -17.09
N SER A 179 2.74 -10.69 -16.72
CA SER A 179 3.97 -10.11 -16.21
C SER A 179 4.75 -9.38 -17.30
N CYS A 180 5.29 -8.23 -16.94
CA CYS A 180 6.17 -7.44 -17.80
C CYS A 180 7.65 -7.81 -17.57
N SER A 181 8.52 -7.40 -18.49
CA SER A 181 9.95 -7.37 -18.21
C SER A 181 10.28 -6.33 -17.15
N CYS A 182 11.08 -6.72 -16.15
CA CYS A 182 11.56 -5.83 -15.10
C CYS A 182 12.34 -4.66 -15.67
N ARG A 183 12.13 -3.49 -15.08
CA ARG A 183 12.82 -2.24 -15.33
C ARG A 183 13.48 -1.75 -14.06
N ARG A 184 14.20 -0.64 -14.16
CA ARG A 184 14.80 -0.01 -12.98
C ARG A 184 13.72 0.40 -11.98
N GLU A 185 12.57 0.86 -12.46
CA GLU A 185 11.49 1.42 -11.64
C GLU A 185 10.76 0.37 -10.78
N ASP A 186 10.91 -0.92 -11.08
CA ASP A 186 10.31 -2.03 -10.30
C ASP A 186 11.11 -2.36 -9.02
N PHE A 187 12.15 -1.57 -8.73
CA PHE A 187 13.03 -1.72 -7.57
C PHE A 187 13.14 -0.41 -6.79
N GLU A 188 13.19 -0.51 -5.48
CA GLU A 188 13.49 0.59 -4.55
C GLU A 188 14.88 0.39 -3.91
N CYS A 189 15.39 1.42 -3.26
CA CYS A 189 16.67 1.33 -2.56
C CYS A 189 16.54 0.44 -1.32
N GLU A 190 17.53 -0.42 -1.12
CA GLU A 190 17.61 -1.24 0.10
C GLU A 190 17.98 -0.36 1.30
N VAL A 191 17.70 -0.87 2.50
CA VAL A 191 18.09 -0.25 3.77
C VAL A 191 19.59 0.13 3.75
N GLY A 192 19.86 1.41 4.04
CA GLY A 192 21.21 1.99 3.99
C GLY A 192 21.56 2.67 2.67
N PHE A 193 20.67 2.61 1.68
CA PHE A 193 20.82 3.27 0.39
C PHE A 193 19.68 4.26 0.13
N GLU A 194 19.96 5.29 -0.65
CA GLU A 194 19.01 6.34 -1.04
C GLU A 194 19.12 6.64 -2.54
N LEU A 195 18.05 7.20 -3.11
CA LEU A 195 18.02 7.53 -4.53
C LEU A 195 18.89 8.77 -4.81
N ALA A 196 19.86 8.64 -5.70
CA ALA A 196 20.65 9.75 -6.18
C ALA A 196 19.79 10.73 -6.98
N VAL A 197 19.95 12.02 -6.69
CA VAL A 197 19.16 13.12 -7.28
C VAL A 197 19.33 13.21 -8.81
N ASP A 198 20.47 12.79 -9.33
CA ASP A 198 20.88 13.02 -10.72
C ASP A 198 20.74 11.81 -11.65
N SER A 199 20.64 10.59 -11.11
CA SER A 199 20.87 9.36 -11.89
C SER A 199 19.84 8.25 -11.67
N ASN A 200 18.82 8.46 -10.83
CA ASN A 200 17.78 7.46 -10.47
C ASN A 200 18.36 6.11 -9.96
N ASN A 201 19.62 6.13 -9.53
CA ASN A 201 20.36 5.01 -9.00
C ASN A 201 20.41 5.08 -7.48
N CYS A 202 20.43 3.93 -6.82
CA CYS A 202 20.63 3.87 -5.39
C CYS A 202 22.11 4.06 -5.06
N ILE A 203 22.40 4.97 -4.14
CA ILE A 203 23.72 5.27 -3.60
C ILE A 203 23.72 5.07 -2.09
N LYS A 204 24.89 4.87 -1.49
CA LYS A 204 24.98 4.71 -0.03
C LYS A 204 24.48 5.99 0.65
N SER A 205 23.55 5.85 1.59
CA SER A 205 23.04 7.01 2.33
C SER A 205 24.12 7.60 3.22
N SER A 206 24.16 8.93 3.25
CA SER A 206 25.05 9.68 4.13
C SER A 206 24.56 9.73 5.58
N ILE A 207 23.30 9.34 5.82
CA ILE A 207 22.66 9.38 7.14
C ILE A 207 22.78 7.98 7.77
N PRO A 208 23.48 7.84 8.91
CA PRO A 208 23.52 6.58 9.64
C PRO A 208 22.10 6.22 10.09
N LEU A 209 21.62 5.03 9.71
CA LEU A 209 20.35 4.53 10.19
C LEU A 209 20.45 4.27 11.69
N VAL A 210 19.70 5.03 12.48
CA VAL A 210 19.65 4.89 13.94
C VAL A 210 19.12 3.49 14.28
N GLY A 211 19.95 2.69 14.95
CA GLY A 211 19.60 1.31 15.35
C GLY A 211 20.02 0.22 14.36
N PHE A 212 20.52 0.58 13.17
CA PHE A 212 21.21 -0.36 12.27
C PHE A 212 22.71 -0.14 12.39
N VAL A 213 23.39 -1.04 13.10
CA VAL A 213 24.82 -1.18 12.93
C VAL A 213 25.01 -1.92 11.60
N GLU A 214 25.54 -1.23 10.58
CA GLU A 214 26.16 -1.92 9.44
C GLU A 214 27.37 -2.70 10.00
N GLU A 215 27.10 -3.87 10.56
CA GLU A 215 28.13 -4.85 10.88
C GLU A 215 28.61 -5.42 9.56
N ASP A 216 29.92 -5.38 9.34
CA ASP A 216 30.51 -6.10 8.23
C ASP A 216 30.19 -7.60 8.39
N PRO A 217 30.10 -8.36 7.28
CA PRO A 217 29.93 -9.81 7.36
C PRO A 217 30.93 -10.43 8.34
N PRO A 218 30.59 -11.52 9.05
CA PRO A 218 31.45 -12.11 10.09
C PRO A 218 32.87 -12.47 9.64
N GLU A 219 33.10 -12.61 8.34
CA GLU A 219 34.38 -12.99 7.72
C GLU A 219 35.10 -11.82 7.01
N CYS A 220 34.62 -10.58 7.11
CA CYS A 220 35.16 -9.41 6.41
C CYS A 220 36.49 -8.96 7.05
N LYS A 221 37.63 -9.20 6.40
CA LYS A 221 38.95 -8.78 6.94
C LYS A 221 39.33 -7.39 6.44
N LEU A 222 40.29 -6.77 7.12
CA LEU A 222 40.84 -5.47 6.75
C LEU A 222 41.33 -5.48 5.28
N ARG A 223 40.79 -4.55 4.47
CA ARG A 223 41.01 -4.37 3.01
C ARG A 223 40.27 -5.36 2.11
N ASP A 224 39.50 -6.28 2.66
CA ASP A 224 38.60 -7.11 1.85
C ASP A 224 37.41 -6.26 1.36
N THR A 225 36.74 -6.76 0.33
CA THR A 225 35.45 -6.24 -0.15
C THR A 225 34.39 -7.32 -0.04
N TYR A 226 33.16 -6.90 0.25
CA TYR A 226 31.99 -7.76 0.17
C TYR A 226 30.94 -7.12 -0.73
N THR A 227 30.04 -7.96 -1.22
CA THR A 227 28.97 -7.51 -2.10
C THR A 227 27.72 -7.20 -1.29
N ALA A 228 27.16 -6.01 -1.49
CA ALA A 228 25.89 -5.58 -0.91
C ALA A 228 24.86 -5.34 -2.03
N ASN A 229 23.60 -5.62 -1.70
CA ASN A 229 22.47 -5.28 -2.55
C ASN A 229 22.06 -3.83 -2.28
N MET A 230 22.20 -2.95 -3.27
CA MET A 230 21.73 -1.56 -3.18
C MET A 230 20.24 -1.40 -3.41
N TYR A 231 19.63 -2.40 -4.06
CA TYR A 231 18.26 -2.37 -4.52
C TYR A 231 17.53 -3.60 -3.99
N ARG A 232 16.23 -3.43 -3.78
CA ARG A 232 15.30 -4.52 -3.55
C ARG A 232 14.08 -4.33 -4.43
N ARG A 233 13.47 -5.44 -4.86
CA ARG A 233 12.25 -5.38 -5.67
C ARG A 233 11.13 -4.78 -4.83
N ILE A 234 10.31 -3.91 -5.43
CA ILE A 234 9.17 -3.31 -4.75
C ILE A 234 8.22 -4.42 -4.27
N PRO A 235 7.79 -4.42 -2.99
CA PRO A 235 6.84 -5.41 -2.50
C PRO A 235 5.55 -5.43 -3.32
N GLY A 236 5.13 -6.61 -3.79
CA GLY A 236 3.97 -6.78 -4.65
C GLY A 236 4.25 -6.62 -6.16
N ASP A 237 5.49 -6.33 -6.53
CA ASP A 237 5.90 -6.32 -7.94
C ASP A 237 6.11 -7.75 -8.47
N HIS A 238 5.54 -8.01 -9.65
CA HIS A 238 5.55 -9.32 -10.30
C HIS A 238 6.25 -9.31 -11.67
N CYS A 239 7.15 -8.36 -11.92
CA CYS A 239 7.95 -8.33 -13.13
C CYS A 239 8.82 -9.60 -13.25
N GLU A 240 9.11 -10.00 -14.49
CA GLU A 240 9.92 -11.18 -14.81
C GLU A 240 10.97 -10.87 -15.88
N ASN A 241 12.21 -11.30 -15.64
CA ASN A 241 13.34 -11.06 -16.55
C ASN A 241 13.62 -9.57 -16.79
N GLY A 242 14.58 -9.22 -17.65
CA GLY A 242 14.88 -7.83 -17.98
C GLY A 242 15.98 -7.24 -17.10
N TRP A 243 15.72 -6.10 -16.46
CA TRP A 243 16.70 -5.41 -15.62
C TRP A 243 16.95 -6.17 -14.32
N TYR A 244 18.23 -6.26 -13.94
CA TYR A 244 18.66 -6.85 -12.67
C TYR A 244 19.53 -5.85 -11.90
N PRO A 245 19.38 -5.78 -10.56
CA PRO A 245 20.19 -4.92 -9.72
C PRO A 245 21.70 -5.15 -9.91
N PRO A 246 22.50 -4.10 -10.17
CA PRO A 246 23.94 -4.21 -10.10
C PRO A 246 24.34 -4.50 -8.65
N GLN A 247 25.34 -5.36 -8.51
CA GLN A 247 25.97 -5.70 -7.24
C GLN A 247 26.95 -4.60 -6.83
N TYR A 248 26.96 -4.19 -5.55
CA TYR A 248 27.84 -3.14 -5.05
C TYR A 248 28.95 -3.67 -4.16
N GLU A 249 30.19 -3.30 -4.45
CA GLU A 249 31.33 -3.67 -3.61
C GLU A 249 31.53 -2.66 -2.47
N VAL A 250 31.41 -3.15 -1.24
CA VAL A 250 31.68 -2.40 -0.01
C VAL A 250 33.02 -2.85 0.54
N ARG A 251 33.88 -1.90 0.94
CA ARG A 251 35.12 -2.20 1.66
C ARG A 251 34.84 -2.44 3.14
N CYS A 252 35.42 -3.50 3.71
CA CYS A 252 35.35 -3.75 5.14
C CYS A 252 35.96 -2.60 5.96
N LYS A 253 35.36 -2.29 7.10
CA LYS A 253 35.86 -1.30 8.06
C LYS A 253 37.03 -1.89 8.86
N GLU A 254 37.90 -1.04 9.39
CA GLU A 254 38.92 -1.47 10.35
C GLU A 254 38.23 -1.97 11.63
N THR A 255 38.27 -3.29 11.86
CA THR A 255 37.94 -3.83 13.18
C THR A 255 39.03 -3.36 14.12
N SER A 256 38.71 -2.47 15.06
CA SER A 256 39.59 -2.16 16.18
C SER A 256 39.64 -3.38 17.10
N VAL A 257 40.46 -4.37 16.73
CA VAL A 257 40.84 -5.44 17.63
C VAL A 257 41.58 -4.75 18.76
N SER A 258 40.90 -4.54 19.89
CA SER A 258 41.55 -4.23 21.15
C SER A 258 42.39 -5.45 21.51
N SER A 259 43.64 -5.45 21.04
CA SER A 259 44.63 -6.44 21.43
C SER A 259 44.89 -6.25 22.92
N GLY A 260 44.12 -6.93 23.77
CA GLY A 260 44.48 -7.18 25.15
C GLY A 260 45.86 -7.82 25.13
N GLY A 261 46.88 -7.06 25.54
CA GLY A 261 48.28 -7.43 25.39
C GLY A 261 48.59 -8.75 26.08
N SER A 262 48.68 -9.83 25.31
CA SER A 262 49.32 -11.06 25.74
C SER A 262 50.82 -10.80 25.83
N LEU A 263 51.35 -10.71 27.05
CA LEU A 263 52.79 -10.62 27.29
C LEU A 263 53.53 -11.74 26.53
N PRO A 264 54.63 -11.42 25.82
CA PRO A 264 55.40 -12.41 25.05
C PRO A 264 55.87 -13.55 25.97
N GLY A 265 55.82 -14.79 25.47
CA GLY A 265 56.08 -16.01 26.25
C GLY A 265 57.45 -16.02 26.96
N SER A 266 58.43 -15.28 26.45
CA SER A 266 59.73 -15.07 27.09
C SER A 266 59.62 -14.32 28.42
N LEU A 267 58.73 -13.34 28.53
CA LEU A 267 58.54 -12.58 29.78
C LEU A 267 57.82 -13.42 30.84
N LYS A 268 56.91 -14.29 30.43
CA LYS A 268 56.25 -15.26 31.33
C LYS A 268 57.24 -16.27 31.90
N LEU A 269 58.17 -16.76 31.07
CA LEU A 269 59.22 -17.67 31.51
C LEU A 269 60.18 -16.98 32.50
N VAL A 270 60.59 -15.74 32.23
CA VAL A 270 61.46 -14.97 33.15
C VAL A 270 60.78 -14.72 34.49
N LEU A 271 59.50 -14.34 34.48
CA LEU A 271 58.73 -14.16 35.72
C LEU A 271 58.57 -15.47 36.51
N LEU A 272 58.39 -16.59 35.83
CA LEU A 272 58.28 -17.89 36.48
C LEU A 272 59.62 -18.35 37.06
N VAL A 273 60.73 -18.12 36.36
CA VAL A 273 62.09 -18.39 36.87
C VAL A 273 62.41 -17.50 38.07
N LEU A 274 62.05 -16.21 38.02
CA LEU A 274 62.21 -15.29 39.15
C LEU A 274 61.37 -15.72 40.36
N ALA A 275 60.12 -16.12 40.14
CA ALA A 275 59.25 -16.63 41.20
C ALA A 275 59.83 -17.89 41.85
N VAL A 276 60.32 -18.85 41.05
CA VAL A 276 60.98 -20.06 41.56
C VAL A 276 62.27 -19.71 42.32
N ALA A 277 63.07 -18.76 41.81
CA ALA A 277 64.28 -18.31 42.50
C ALA A 277 63.97 -17.65 43.84
N VAL A 278 62.90 -16.85 43.92
CA VAL A 278 62.42 -16.24 45.18
C VAL A 278 61.94 -17.33 46.15
N VAL A 279 61.16 -18.30 45.69
CA VAL A 279 60.69 -19.43 46.53
C VAL A 279 61.87 -20.23 47.06
N LEU A 280 62.86 -20.55 46.22
CA LEU A 280 64.07 -21.27 46.65
C LEU A 280 64.93 -20.44 47.60
N TYR A 281 65.01 -19.13 47.41
CA TYR A 281 65.72 -18.22 48.32
C TYR A 281 65.03 -18.14 49.68
N VAL A 282 63.70 -17.99 49.71
CA VAL A 282 62.91 -17.99 50.95
C VAL A 282 63.02 -19.36 51.66
N ALA A 283 62.93 -20.47 50.92
CA ALA A 283 63.00 -21.81 51.50
C ALA A 283 64.40 -22.16 52.07
N ARG A 284 65.47 -21.54 51.56
CA ARG A 284 66.86 -21.73 52.04
C ARG A 284 67.34 -20.65 53.01
N SER A 285 66.54 -19.61 53.24
CA SER A 285 66.90 -18.57 54.18
C SER A 285 66.43 -18.98 55.57
N ASP A 286 67.39 -19.22 56.48
CA ASP A 286 67.15 -19.51 57.91
C ASP A 286 66.40 -18.36 58.65
N ARG A 287 66.09 -17.25 57.96
CA ARG A 287 65.36 -16.10 58.48
C ARG A 287 63.84 -16.21 58.34
N PHE A 288 63.33 -17.21 57.62
CA PHE A 288 61.90 -17.42 57.33
C PHE A 288 61.41 -18.84 57.65
N GLN A 289 62.15 -19.61 58.45
CA GLN A 289 61.79 -20.97 58.91
C GLN A 289 61.22 -21.03 60.34
N ASP A 290 60.68 -19.91 60.86
CA ASP A 290 59.87 -19.86 62.10
C ASP A 290 58.44 -19.43 61.80
#